data_AF-A0A1H7IED8-F1
#
_entry.id   AF-A0A1H7IED8-F1
#
_cell.length_a   1.000
_cell.length_b   1.000
_cell.length_c   1.000
_cell.angle_alpha   90.00
_cell.angle_beta   90.00
_cell.angle_gamma   90.00
#
_symmetry.space_group_name_H-M   'P 1'
#
loop_
_entity.id
_entity.type
_entity.pdbx_description
1 polymer ?
#
loop_
_entity_poly.entity_id
_entity_poly.type
_entity_poly.pdbx_seq_one_letter_code
_entity_poly.pdbx_strand_id
1 'polypeptide(L)' 'MFGFFKSDPTKKLQKAYEQKLEQAMLAARNGDMRANATLTEEAEALLEEIERLKSS' A
#
# COMPACT_ATOMS: atom_id res chain seq x y z
N MET A 1 0.90 27.67 13.77
CA MET A 1 2.25 27.12 13.50
C MET A 1 2.15 25.60 13.54
N PHE A 2 1.98 24.93 12.40
CA PHE A 2 2.01 23.47 12.31
C PHE A 2 3.22 23.09 11.46
N GLY A 3 4.28 22.70 12.16
CA GLY A 3 5.59 22.45 11.60
C GLY A 3 5.64 21.17 10.76
N PHE A 4 6.60 21.19 9.83
CA PHE A 4 7.24 20.01 9.24
C PHE A 4 6.34 19.08 8.42
N PHE A 5 5.92 19.54 7.24
CA PHE A 5 5.72 18.66 6.09
C PHE A 5 7.07 18.13 5.58
N LYS A 6 7.79 17.35 6.41
CA LYS A 6 8.68 16.34 5.83
C LYS A 6 7.71 15.32 5.22
N SER A 7 7.54 15.43 3.91
CA SER A 7 6.75 14.48 3.12
C SER A 7 7.53 13.19 3.13
N ASP A 8 7.41 12.40 4.19
CA ASP A 8 8.06 11.10 4.25
C ASP A 8 7.51 10.29 3.07
N PRO A 9 8.32 9.96 2.05
CA PRO A 9 7.85 9.25 0.87
C PRO A 9 7.25 7.89 1.26
N THR A 10 7.74 7.32 2.37
CA THR A 10 7.23 6.13 3.02
C THR A 10 5.78 6.27 3.50
N LYS A 11 5.33 7.45 3.99
CA LYS A 11 3.92 7.67 4.39
C LYS A 11 2.98 7.66 3.19
N LYS A 12 3.41 8.21 2.05
CA LYS A 12 2.63 8.17 0.80
C LYS A 12 2.47 6.73 0.32
N LEU A 13 3.55 5.96 0.34
CA LEU A 13 3.54 4.55 -0.03
C LEU A 13 2.72 3.71 0.96
N GLN A 14 2.82 3.95 2.26
CA GLN A 14 1.97 3.28 3.26
C GLN A 14 0.49 3.50 3.00
N LYS A 15 0.09 4.74 2.68
CA LYS A 15 -1.30 5.03 2.34
C LYS A 15 -1.74 4.31 1.06
N ALA A 16 -0.87 4.22 0.05
CA ALA A 16 -1.17 3.47 -1.17
C ALA A 16 -1.30 1.96 -0.89
N TYR A 17 -0.43 1.41 -0.04
CA TYR A 17 -0.48 0.02 0.41
C TYR A 17 -1.82 -0.29 1.10
N GLU A 18 -2.23 0.53 2.06
CA GLU A 18 -3.52 0.39 2.77
C GLU A 18 -4.70 0.41 1.80
N GLN A 19 -4.69 1.32 0.82
CA GLN A 19 -5.74 1.40 -0.21
C GLN A 19 -5.80 0.14 -1.07
N LYS A 20 -4.66 -0.43 -1.45
CA LYS A 20 -4.60 -1.67 -2.23
C LYS A 20 -5.11 -2.87 -1.43
N LEU A 21 -4.76 -2.93 -0.15
CA LEU A 21 -5.25 -3.96 0.78
C LEU A 21 -6.77 -3.88 0.96
N GLU A 22 -7.32 -2.67 1.09
CA GLU A 22 -8.77 -2.46 1.16
C GLU A 22 -9.47 -2.90 -0.13
N GLN A 23 -8.91 -2.57 -1.29
CA GLN A 23 -9.41 -3.04 -2.59
C GLN A 23 -9.34 -4.56 -2.70
N ALA A 24 -8.25 -5.19 -2.26
CA ALA A 24 -8.07 -6.64 -2.27
C ALA A 24 -9.13 -7.32 -1.39
N MET A 25 -9.39 -6.78 -0.19
CA MET A 25 -10.44 -7.23 0.71
C MET A 25 -11.84 -7.13 0.09
N LEU A 26 -12.13 -6.02 -0.59
CA LEU A 26 -13.40 -5.85 -1.31
C LEU A 26 -13.53 -6.83 -2.49
N ALA A 27 -12.44 -7.05 -3.24
CA ALA A 27 -12.40 -8.02 -4.33
C ALA A 27 -12.63 -9.45 -3.81
N ALA A 28 -11.94 -9.84 -2.73
CA ALA A 28 -12.12 -11.12 -2.06
C ALA A 28 -13.57 -11.31 -1.60
N ARG A 29 -14.16 -10.29 -0.98
CA ARG A 29 -15.56 -10.31 -0.51
C ARG A 29 -16.55 -10.43 -1.66
N ASN A 30 -16.25 -9.83 -2.81
CA ASN A 30 -17.07 -9.92 -4.02
C ASN A 30 -16.83 -11.24 -4.80
N GLY A 31 -15.88 -12.06 -4.37
CA GLY A 31 -15.52 -13.33 -5.02
C GLY A 31 -14.61 -13.18 -6.25
N ASP A 32 -14.03 -11.99 -6.48
CA ASP A 32 -13.09 -11.76 -7.57
C ASP A 32 -11.67 -12.15 -7.15
N MET A 33 -11.35 -13.44 -7.32
CA MET A 33 -10.06 -14.01 -6.93
C MET A 33 -8.90 -13.46 -7.77
N ARG A 34 -9.14 -13.10 -9.04
CA ARG A 34 -8.09 -12.53 -9.90
C ARG A 34 -7.74 -11.12 -9.43
N ALA A 35 -8.75 -10.28 -9.24
CA ALA A 35 -8.54 -8.94 -8.74
C ALA A 35 -7.88 -8.97 -7.36
N ASN A 36 -8.32 -9.87 -6.46
CA ASN A 36 -7.69 -10.04 -5.15
C ASN A 36 -6.20 -10.40 -5.26
N ALA A 37 -5.84 -11.38 -6.11
CA ALA A 37 -4.45 -11.78 -6.32
C ALA A 37 -3.60 -10.61 -6.83
N THR A 38 -4.05 -9.91 -7.88
CA THR A 38 -3.34 -8.76 -8.44
C THR A 38 -3.20 -7.62 -7.43
N LEU A 39 -4.26 -7.29 -6.70
CA LEU A 39 -4.24 -6.21 -5.71
C LEU A 39 -3.35 -6.53 -4.50
N THR A 40 -3.27 -7.81 -4.14
CA THR A 40 -2.36 -8.28 -3.07
C THR A 40 -0.91 -8.21 -3.53
N GLU A 41 -0.59 -8.65 -4.75
CA GLU A 41 0.76 -8.51 -5.33
C GLU A 41 1.20 -7.04 -5.43
N GLU A 42 0.29 -6.14 -5.86
CA GLU A 42 0.57 -4.71 -5.90
C GLU A 42 0.80 -4.11 -4.50
N ALA A 43 0.08 -4.60 -3.48
CA ALA A 43 0.29 -4.21 -2.10
C ALA A 43 1.67 -4.69 -1.59
N GLU A 44 2.04 -5.94 -1.86
CA GLU A 44 3.35 -6.48 -1.48
C GLU A 44 4.51 -5.69 -2.12
N ALA A 45 4.40 -5.35 -3.40
CA ALA A 45 5.39 -4.52 -4.09
C ALA A 45 5.57 -3.13 -3.43
N LEU A 46 4.46 -2.52 -2.98
CA LEU A 46 4.51 -1.26 -2.23
C LEU A 46 5.16 -1.44 -0.84
N LEU A 47 4.92 -2.57 -0.17
CA LEU A 47 5.54 -2.89 1.10
C LEU A 47 7.06 -3.02 0.96
N GLU A 48 7.54 -3.74 -0.06
CA GLU A 48 8.98 -3.85 -0.34
C GLU A 48 9.61 -2.48 -0.60
N GLU A 49 8.93 -1.60 -1.33
CA GLU A 49 9.41 -0.24 -1.60
C GLU A 49 9.50 0.58 -0.31
N ILE A 50 8.52 0.45 0.59
CA ILE A 50 8.54 1.08 1.92
C ILE A 50 9.71 0.55 2.75
N GLU A 51 9.96 -0.76 2.74
CA GLU A 51 11.07 -1.37 3.47
C GLU A 51 12.42 -0.91 2.94
N ARG A 52 12.61 -0.89 1.62
CA ARG A 52 13.82 -0.34 0.97
C ARG A 52 14.11 1.10 1.37
N LEU A 53 13.06 1.93 1.44
CA LEU A 53 13.16 3.33 1.84
C LEU A 53 13.38 3.52 3.34
N LYS A 54 12.93 2.58 4.18
CA LYS A 54 13.15 2.60 5.64
C LYS A 54 14.53 2.07 6.03
N SER A 55 15.12 1.19 5.22
CA SER A 55 16.45 0.62 5.46
C SER A 55 17.61 1.51 4.96
N SER A 56 17.30 2.63 4.30
CA SER A 56 18.27 3.63 3.81
C SER A 56 18.39 4.80 4.79
#